data_AF-A0AAW8TTG8-F1
#
_entry.id   AF-A0AAW8TTG8-F1
#
_cell.length_a   1.000
_cell.length_b   1.000
_cell.length_c   1.000
_cell.angle_alpha   90.00
_cell.angle_beta   90.00
_cell.angle_gamma   90.00
#
_symmetry.space_group_name_H-M   'P 1'
#
loop_
_entity.id
_entity.type
_entity.pdbx_description
1 polymer ?
#
loop_
_entity_poly.entity_id
_entity_poly.type
_entity_poly.pdbx_seq_one_letter_code
_entity_poly.pdbx_strand_id
1 'polypeptide(L)'
;MNGEELRKIAEESHRIWFERWIKKNRKNIENKLVISAKQGFKHMGFYYPLSEVDKNLRNRLLDSRTEEYLREEFKDFKVNIYEKDGLLGIFDRRIIIEFRF
;
A
#
# COMPACT_ATOMS: atom_id res chain seq x y z
N MET A 1 -7.50 -28.65 -12.39
CA MET A 1 -7.54 -27.48 -11.51
C MET A 1 -8.73 -26.62 -11.93
N ASN A 2 -9.71 -26.43 -11.06
CA ASN A 2 -10.95 -25.71 -11.36
C ASN A 2 -10.81 -24.20 -11.08
N GLY A 3 -11.84 -23.42 -11.43
CA GLY A 3 -11.82 -21.95 -11.25
C GLY A 3 -11.83 -21.48 -9.79
N GLU A 4 -12.17 -22.33 -8.83
CA GLU A 4 -12.10 -22.00 -7.40
C GLU A 4 -10.67 -22.19 -6.86
N GLU A 5 -10.02 -23.30 -7.22
CA GLU A 5 -8.62 -23.58 -6.87
C GLU A 5 -7.68 -22.50 -7.42
N LEU A 6 -7.92 -22.05 -8.66
CA LEU A 6 -7.16 -20.96 -9.27
C LEU A 6 -7.31 -19.63 -8.52
N ARG A 7 -8.51 -19.31 -8.03
CA ARG A 7 -8.77 -18.10 -7.24
C ARG A 7 -8.04 -18.16 -5.90
N LYS A 8 -8.13 -19.29 -5.19
CA LYS A 8 -7.40 -19.50 -3.92
C LYS A 8 -5.90 -19.34 -4.08
N ILE A 9 -5.31 -19.91 -5.13
CA ILE A 9 -3.87 -19.76 -5.41
C ILE A 9 -3.51 -18.30 -5.70
N ALA A 10 -4.34 -17.59 -6.46
CA ALA A 10 -4.11 -16.18 -6.78
C ALA A 10 -4.23 -15.26 -5.55
N GLU A 11 -5.13 -15.57 -4.61
CA GLU A 11 -5.26 -14.90 -3.32
C GLU A 11 -4.04 -15.15 -2.43
N GLU A 12 -3.66 -16.43 -2.25
CA GLU A 12 -2.51 -16.81 -1.45
C GLU A 12 -1.21 -16.18 -1.98
N SER A 13 -1.03 -16.20 -3.30
CA SER A 13 0.09 -15.54 -3.96
C SER A 13 0.14 -14.02 -3.67
N HIS A 14 -1.02 -13.36 -3.64
CA HIS A 14 -1.10 -11.93 -3.34
C HIS A 14 -0.79 -11.64 -1.87
N ARG A 15 -1.32 -12.46 -0.95
CA ARG A 15 -1.05 -12.34 0.49
C ARG A 15 0.44 -12.54 0.80
N ILE A 16 1.06 -13.59 0.28
CA ILE A 16 2.51 -13.84 0.46
C ILE A 16 3.34 -12.67 -0.07
N TRP A 17 2.98 -12.13 -1.23
CA TRP A 17 3.65 -10.95 -1.78
C TRP A 17 3.52 -9.75 -0.83
N PHE A 18 2.32 -9.49 -0.33
CA PHE A 18 2.05 -8.37 0.57
C PHE A 18 2.84 -8.49 1.88
N GLU A 19 2.85 -9.67 2.49
CA GLU A 19 3.60 -9.93 3.73
C GLU A 19 5.11 -9.69 3.55
N ARG A 20 5.67 -10.07 2.41
CA ARG A 20 7.08 -9.79 2.08
C ARG A 20 7.32 -8.30 1.87
N TRP A 21 6.43 -7.65 1.15
CA TRP A 21 6.52 -6.21 0.88
C TRP A 21 6.42 -5.41 2.18
N ILE A 22 5.46 -5.70 3.05
CA ILE A 22 5.28 -4.98 4.31
C ILE A 22 6.47 -5.23 5.24
N LYS A 23 6.96 -6.47 5.35
CA LYS A 23 8.15 -6.79 6.17
C LYS A 23 9.38 -6.01 5.71
N LYS A 24 9.58 -5.87 4.39
CA LYS A 24 10.69 -5.09 3.83
C LYS A 24 10.57 -3.59 4.16
N ASN A 25 9.35 -3.05 4.15
CA ASN A 25 9.13 -1.63 4.33
C ASN A 25 8.89 -1.21 5.80
N ARG A 26 8.46 -2.12 6.69
CA ARG A 26 7.91 -1.82 8.02
C ARG A 26 8.76 -0.86 8.84
N LYS A 27 10.06 -1.12 8.97
CA LYS A 27 10.97 -0.26 9.73
C LYS A 27 11.01 1.18 9.19
N ASN A 28 10.96 1.35 7.87
CA ASN A 28 10.90 2.68 7.24
C ASN A 28 9.57 3.37 7.56
N ILE A 29 8.46 2.62 7.48
CA ILE A 29 7.12 3.11 7.82
C ILE A 29 7.07 3.57 9.27
N GLU A 30 7.45 2.73 10.22
CA GLU A 30 7.46 3.05 11.65
C GLU A 30 8.32 4.28 11.95
N ASN A 31 9.53 4.35 11.39
CA ASN A 31 10.41 5.52 11.57
C ASN A 31 9.76 6.80 11.05
N LYS A 32 9.16 6.76 9.86
CA LYS A 32 8.47 7.92 9.30
C LYS A 32 7.24 8.31 10.10
N LEU A 33 6.50 7.36 10.68
CA LEU A 33 5.37 7.64 11.56
C LEU A 33 5.86 8.39 12.80
N VAL A 34 6.90 7.89 13.46
CA VAL A 34 7.51 8.53 14.63
C VAL A 34 7.99 9.94 14.31
N ILE A 35 8.70 10.13 13.20
CA ILE A 35 9.18 11.45 12.77
C ILE A 35 8.00 12.40 12.49
N SER A 36 6.98 11.92 11.77
CA SER A 36 5.79 12.72 11.43
C SER A 36 5.07 13.19 12.69
N ALA A 37 4.86 12.29 13.66
CA ALA A 37 4.23 12.61 14.93
C ALA A 37 5.05 13.63 15.73
N LYS A 38 6.38 13.46 15.82
CA LYS A 38 7.27 14.41 16.51
C LYS A 38 7.26 15.81 15.90
N GLN A 39 7.03 15.92 14.60
CA GLN A 39 6.92 17.18 13.87
C GLN A 39 5.52 17.79 13.93
N GLY A 40 4.56 17.15 14.61
CA GLY A 40 3.18 17.62 14.72
C GLY A 40 2.32 17.34 13.48
N PHE A 41 2.78 16.50 12.56
CA PHE A 41 1.97 16.07 11.42
C PHE A 41 0.90 15.07 11.84
N LYS A 42 -0.27 15.16 11.21
CA LYS A 42 -1.42 14.26 11.44
C LYS A 42 -1.38 12.97 10.61
N HIS A 43 -0.42 12.84 9.69
CA HIS A 43 -0.33 11.71 8.79
C HIS A 43 1.08 11.53 8.24
N MET A 44 1.29 10.39 7.59
CA MET A 44 2.43 10.12 6.74
C MET A 44 1.97 9.60 5.38
N GLY A 45 2.66 9.95 4.30
CA GLY A 45 2.37 9.48 2.94
C GLY A 45 3.51 8.67 2.32
N PHE A 46 3.15 7.63 1.59
CA PHE A 46 3.98 7.00 0.56
C PHE A 46 3.50 7.47 -0.80
N TYR A 47 4.46 7.79 -1.64
CA TYR A 47 4.23 8.19 -3.02
C TYR A 47 4.89 7.17 -3.94
N TYR A 48 4.10 6.56 -4.81
CA TYR A 48 4.55 5.65 -5.86
C TYR A 48 4.21 6.26 -7.21
N PRO A 49 5.19 6.84 -7.92
CA PRO A 49 5.01 7.24 -9.30
C PRO A 49 4.89 5.98 -10.15
N LEU A 50 3.68 5.64 -10.62
CA LEU A 50 3.44 4.33 -11.23
C LEU A 50 4.13 4.16 -12.60
N SER A 51 4.64 5.24 -13.19
CA SER A 51 5.53 5.21 -14.37
C SER A 51 6.93 4.70 -14.05
N GLU A 52 7.39 4.84 -12.80
CA GLU A 52 8.77 4.53 -12.41
C GLU A 52 8.89 3.19 -11.68
N VAL A 53 7.76 2.65 -11.19
CA VAL A 53 7.74 1.32 -10.57
C VAL A 53 7.61 0.22 -11.62
N ASP A 54 8.20 -0.94 -11.35
CA ASP A 54 8.07 -2.09 -12.24
C ASP A 54 6.61 -2.57 -12.35
N LYS A 55 6.29 -3.26 -13.46
CA LYS A 55 4.94 -3.72 -13.76
C LYS A 55 4.35 -4.61 -12.66
N ASN A 56 5.16 -5.43 -11.99
CA ASN A 56 4.68 -6.32 -10.93
C ASN A 56 4.25 -5.51 -9.72
N LEU A 57 5.11 -4.61 -9.24
CA LEU A 57 4.80 -3.73 -8.12
C LEU A 57 3.59 -2.83 -8.45
N ARG A 58 3.53 -2.26 -9.65
CA ARG A 58 2.38 -1.46 -10.11
C ARG A 58 1.07 -2.24 -9.99
N ASN A 59 1.02 -3.44 -10.58
CA ASN A 59 -0.18 -4.26 -10.59
C ASN A 59 -0.62 -4.63 -9.17
N ARG A 60 0.34 -4.98 -8.31
CA ARG A 60 0.04 -5.31 -6.92
C ARG A 60 -0.44 -4.11 -6.14
N LEU A 61 0.16 -2.92 -6.33
CA LEU A 61 -0.29 -1.70 -5.67
C LEU A 61 -1.72 -1.32 -6.07
N LEU A 62 -2.07 -1.45 -7.35
CA LEU A 62 -3.41 -1.15 -7.89
C LEU A 62 -4.48 -2.20 -7.56
N ASP A 63 -4.09 -3.36 -7.04
CA ASP A 63 -5.02 -4.42 -6.68
C ASP A 63 -5.78 -4.05 -5.40
N SER A 64 -7.11 -4.19 -5.41
CA SER A 64 -7.97 -3.86 -4.27
C SER A 64 -7.61 -4.65 -3.00
N ARG A 65 -7.10 -5.89 -3.15
CA ARG A 65 -6.66 -6.71 -2.01
C ARG A 65 -5.52 -6.07 -1.25
N THR A 66 -4.64 -5.32 -1.95
CA THR A 66 -3.56 -4.58 -1.27
C THR A 66 -4.13 -3.49 -0.37
N GLU A 67 -5.21 -2.84 -0.78
CA GLU A 67 -5.87 -1.82 0.04
C GLU A 67 -6.46 -2.43 1.32
N GLU A 68 -7.15 -3.56 1.19
CA GLU A 68 -7.69 -4.31 2.32
C GLU A 68 -6.60 -4.72 3.28
N TYR A 69 -5.50 -5.29 2.76
CA TYR A 69 -4.38 -5.72 3.60
C TYR A 69 -3.65 -4.57 4.28
N LEU A 70 -3.53 -3.40 3.62
CA LEU A 70 -2.99 -2.19 4.25
C LEU A 70 -3.90 -1.71 5.40
N ARG A 71 -5.22 -1.73 5.21
CA ARG A 71 -6.18 -1.33 6.25
C ARG A 71 -6.17 -2.30 7.44
N GLU A 72 -5.98 -3.59 7.18
CA GLU A 72 -5.83 -4.63 8.21
C GLU A 72 -4.52 -4.45 8.99
N GLU A 73 -3.40 -4.29 8.28
CA GLU A 73 -2.06 -4.12 8.85
C GLU A 73 -1.97 -2.87 9.72
N PHE A 74 -2.58 -1.77 9.29
CA PHE A 74 -2.58 -0.48 10.00
C PHE A 74 -3.95 -0.18 10.60
N LYS A 75 -4.61 -1.18 11.21
CA LYS A 75 -5.97 -1.04 11.78
C LYS A 75 -6.12 0.08 12.82
N ASP A 76 -5.04 0.42 13.52
CA ASP A 76 -5.01 1.48 14.54
C ASP A 76 -4.85 2.88 13.92
N PHE A 77 -4.58 2.95 12.63
CA PHE A 77 -4.47 4.16 11.84
C PHE A 77 -5.63 4.26 10.84
N LYS A 78 -5.86 5.46 10.30
CA LYS A 78 -6.75 5.61 9.15
C LYS A 78 -5.92 5.57 7.87
N VAL A 79 -6.13 4.54 7.06
CA VAL A 79 -5.45 4.40 5.76
C VAL A 79 -6.34 4.97 4.65
N ASN A 80 -5.82 5.91 3.88
CA ASN A 80 -6.46 6.46 2.69
C ASN A 80 -5.55 6.24 1.49
N ILE A 81 -6.13 5.77 0.39
CA ILE A 81 -5.39 5.52 -0.85
C ILE A 81 -5.98 6.47 -1.88
N TYR A 82 -5.12 7.25 -2.50
CA TYR A 82 -5.49 8.20 -3.53
C TYR A 82 -4.78 7.84 -4.82
N GLU A 83 -5.56 7.80 -5.88
CA GLU A 83 -5.04 7.82 -7.23
C GLU A 83 -5.10 9.27 -7.69
N LYS A 84 -3.94 9.81 -8.07
CA LYS A 84 -3.90 11.14 -8.66
C LYS A 84 -3.69 11.00 -10.14
N ASP A 85 -4.54 11.64 -10.93
CA ASP A 85 -4.32 11.85 -12.34
C ASP A 85 -3.00 12.61 -12.52
N GLY A 86 -2.00 11.94 -13.10
CA GLY A 86 -0.81 12.62 -13.57
C GLY A 86 -1.01 13.15 -14.99
N LEU A 87 -0.13 14.07 -15.40
CA LEU A 87 -0.09 14.50 -16.79
C LEU A 87 0.16 13.29 -17.70
N LEU A 88 -0.57 13.23 -18.82
CA LEU A 88 -0.47 12.18 -19.85
C LEU A 88 -1.07 10.81 -19.48
N GLY A 89 -1.97 10.73 -18.49
CA GLY A 89 -2.64 9.47 -18.13
C GLY A 89 -1.77 8.49 -17.34
N ILE A 90 -0.64 8.98 -16.81
CA ILE A 90 0.21 8.26 -15.86
C ILE A 90 -0.33 8.55 -14.47
N PHE A 91 -0.86 7.54 -13.78
CA PHE A 91 -1.43 7.71 -12.45
C PHE A 91 -0.34 7.61 -11.37
N ASP A 92 -0.41 8.47 -10.36
CA ASP A 92 0.36 8.27 -9.13
C ASP A 92 -0.50 7.56 -8.10
N ARG A 93 0.11 6.65 -7.34
CA ARG A 93 -0.56 6.02 -6.19
C ARG A 93 0.01 6.58 -4.90
N ARG A 94 -0.85 7.20 -4.10
CA ARG A 94 -0.53 7.74 -2.78
C ARG A 94 -1.20 6.91 -1.71
N ILE A 95 -0.41 6.36 -0.80
CA ILE A 95 -0.89 5.67 0.40
C ILE A 95 -0.65 6.59 1.58
N ILE A 96 -1.72 7.06 2.22
CA ILE A 96 -1.68 7.96 3.38
C ILE A 96 -2.12 7.18 4.62
N ILE A 97 -1.28 7.21 5.65
CA ILE A 97 -1.55 6.62 6.97
C ILE A 97 -1.72 7.79 7.95
N GLU A 98 -2.94 8.00 8.44
CA GLU A 98 -3.32 9.09 9.34
C GLU A 98 -3.42 8.58 10.79
N PHE A 99 -2.93 9.39 11.73
CA PHE A 99 -3.11 9.13 13.16
C PHE A 99 -4.58 9.34 13.52
N ARG A 100 -5.16 8.39 14.28
CA ARG A 100 -6.48 8.57 14.90
C ARG A 100 -6.24 9.26 16.24
N PHE A 101 -6.46 10.57 16.29
CA PHE A 101 -6.48 11.36 17.52
C PHE A 101 -7.91 11.64 17.95
#